data_AF-A0A938PLL2-F1
#
_entry.id   AF-A0A938PLL2-F1
#
_cell.length_a   1.000
_cell.length_b   1.000
_cell.length_c   1.000
_cell.angle_alpha   90.00
_cell.angle_beta   90.00
_cell.angle_gamma   90.00
#
_symmetry.space_group_name_H-M   'P 1'
#
loop_
_entity.id
_entity.type
_entity.pdbx_description
1 polymer ?
#
loop_
_entity_poly.entity_id
_entity_poly.type
_entity_poly.pdbx_seq_one_letter_code
_entity_poly.pdbx_strand_id
1 'polypeptide(L)'
;MDRRQDAAHRYRSVKIEPAEITWDTSGAPFNTRYRDIYSSHDAASEVQRVFLEPADIADRLTVTPHFTIAELGFGTGLNFVIAAALALRNARHLHFLSVERHPLHAADLKRLRTCCPESALPLLDELIRQWPPFLDGWHRREFAGGRIVLSLWFGDVTDFLSRLVTDQLYGVDAWFLDGFAPDRNPDMWSEATFTSMAKVSRSRATVTTFTSVGRVRRGLESAGFAMRRVDQSPVKRESLAGEFMRPGRDCLFPLRAQILGAGIAGCSLAAHLARRGVEVRLLEPFGAVATGASQMYAAQHSRLLADDSPVAAWRAASHLYSLEFTQGRDGVDACGVIQLPGPNASLDRLERTLACYQSSGDWLQWTSPEAVAALAGSQWRPDSAGLWFPSAPVVDLARLCTDLATTPGIQLAFSDRVDPEVPLIYCNAAGMASLAGEHHIPLHTLWGQADHVVFPDPPRTALLGDGYVLPRGEFGVVGSTYEYSPWDPEEATRTNLARLSSRTHIWTRRQRATRVTTADRMPLIGKLGDVWVSTAHGSMGATSAHLGAAVVQSLMMGWAPPVTPEVLDVIAPERFARRAQKKLRKV
;
A
#
# COMPACT_ATOMS: atom_id res chain seq x y z
N MET A 1 -5.92 -43.62 4.82
CA MET A 1 -6.00 -42.90 3.53
C MET A 1 -7.20 -41.99 3.61
N ASP A 2 -7.20 -40.88 2.89
CA ASP A 2 -8.30 -39.90 2.82
C ASP A 2 -8.37 -38.75 3.87
N ARG A 3 -7.22 -38.10 4.11
CA ARG A 3 -7.18 -36.69 4.60
C ARG A 3 -6.36 -35.76 3.69
N ARG A 4 -5.92 -36.27 2.52
CA ARG A 4 -5.10 -35.52 1.55
C ARG A 4 -5.93 -34.97 0.37
N GLN A 5 -7.14 -35.48 0.11
CA GLN A 5 -7.99 -34.97 -0.97
C GLN A 5 -8.83 -33.75 -0.56
N ASP A 6 -9.11 -33.55 0.73
CA ASP A 6 -9.78 -32.34 1.26
C ASP A 6 -8.89 -31.08 1.32
N ALA A 7 -7.59 -31.19 1.03
CA ALA A 7 -6.68 -30.03 1.00
C ALA A 7 -6.76 -29.23 -0.31
N ALA A 8 -7.42 -29.76 -1.34
CA ALA A 8 -7.53 -29.13 -2.66
C ALA A 8 -8.63 -28.06 -2.76
N HIS A 9 -9.35 -27.76 -1.66
CA HIS A 9 -10.45 -26.79 -1.60
C HIS A 9 -10.24 -25.63 -0.61
N ARG A 10 -9.02 -25.42 -0.10
CA ARG A 10 -8.76 -24.48 1.01
C ARG A 10 -7.91 -23.25 0.68
N TYR A 11 -7.71 -22.94 -0.59
CA TYR A 11 -7.03 -21.72 -0.99
C TYR A 11 -8.00 -20.88 -1.80
N ARG A 12 -8.67 -19.90 -1.17
CA ARG A 12 -9.36 -18.87 -1.96
C ARG A 12 -8.27 -18.13 -2.73
N SER A 13 -8.45 -18.14 -4.04
CA SER A 13 -7.59 -17.46 -4.97
C SER A 13 -7.54 -15.95 -4.65
N VAL A 14 -6.36 -15.40 -4.36
CA VAL A 14 -6.08 -13.96 -4.11
C VAL A 14 -6.18 -13.15 -5.42
N LYS A 15 -7.12 -13.48 -6.30
CA LYS A 15 -7.13 -13.02 -7.70
C LYS A 15 -8.38 -12.23 -7.98
N ILE A 16 -8.20 -11.19 -8.79
CA ILE A 16 -9.28 -10.50 -9.47
C ILE A 16 -9.20 -10.80 -10.98
N GLU A 17 -10.34 -11.06 -11.60
CA GLU A 17 -10.41 -11.26 -13.04
C GLU A 17 -10.33 -9.91 -13.75
N PRO A 18 -9.38 -9.69 -14.68
CA PRO A 18 -9.30 -8.45 -15.42
C PRO A 18 -10.48 -8.26 -16.38
N ALA A 19 -10.67 -7.02 -16.85
CA ALA A 19 -11.69 -6.72 -17.84
C ALA A 19 -11.43 -7.39 -19.19
N GLU A 20 -12.50 -7.88 -19.81
CA GLU A 20 -12.52 -8.24 -21.24
C GLU A 20 -12.95 -7.01 -22.04
N ILE A 21 -11.98 -6.38 -22.71
CA ILE A 21 -12.19 -5.10 -23.40
C ILE A 21 -11.93 -5.22 -24.90
N THR A 22 -12.81 -4.62 -25.68
CA THR A 22 -12.63 -4.38 -27.12
C THR A 22 -12.77 -2.89 -27.40
N TRP A 23 -12.25 -2.44 -28.54
CA TRP A 23 -12.30 -1.04 -28.95
C TRP A 23 -13.04 -0.96 -30.27
N ASP A 24 -14.03 -0.08 -30.36
CA ASP A 24 -14.78 0.11 -31.61
C ASP A 24 -14.01 0.98 -32.62
N THR A 25 -14.60 1.21 -33.79
CA THR A 25 -13.99 2.02 -34.87
C THR A 25 -13.83 3.50 -34.51
N SER A 26 -14.57 3.98 -33.51
CA SER A 26 -14.43 5.34 -32.98
C SER A 26 -13.37 5.45 -31.89
N GLY A 27 -12.80 4.32 -31.45
CA GLY A 27 -11.84 4.25 -30.36
C GLY A 27 -12.51 4.25 -28.98
N ALA A 28 -13.81 3.99 -28.88
CA ALA A 28 -14.50 3.89 -27.61
C ALA A 28 -14.25 2.51 -26.95
N PRO A 29 -13.92 2.47 -25.65
CA PRO A 29 -13.71 1.23 -24.91
C PRO A 29 -15.05 0.53 -24.60
N PHE A 30 -15.18 -0.74 -25.00
CA PHE A 30 -16.36 -1.57 -24.80
C PHE A 30 -16.05 -2.81 -23.95
N ASN A 31 -16.87 -3.06 -22.93
CA ASN A 31 -16.77 -4.24 -22.08
C ASN A 31 -17.66 -5.37 -22.63
N THR A 32 -17.06 -6.49 -23.02
CA THR A 32 -17.80 -7.62 -23.63
C THR A 32 -18.68 -8.36 -22.62
N ARG A 33 -18.31 -8.38 -21.34
CA ARG A 33 -19.04 -9.06 -20.26
C ARG A 33 -20.35 -8.33 -19.92
N TYR A 34 -20.27 -7.01 -19.72
CA TYR A 34 -21.45 -6.18 -19.42
C TYR A 34 -22.21 -5.74 -20.67
N ARG A 35 -21.59 -5.90 -21.85
CA ARG A 35 -22.12 -5.51 -23.17
C ARG A 35 -22.47 -4.03 -23.22
N ASP A 36 -21.56 -3.21 -22.71
CA ASP A 36 -21.75 -1.78 -22.54
C ASP A 36 -20.41 -1.04 -22.70
N ILE A 37 -20.46 0.26 -23.03
CA ILE A 37 -19.27 1.10 -23.18
C ILE A 37 -18.78 1.59 -21.81
N TYR A 38 -17.48 1.81 -21.67
CA TYR A 38 -16.93 2.50 -20.48
C TYR A 38 -17.12 4.01 -20.58
N SER A 39 -17.06 4.58 -21.78
CA SER A 39 -17.22 6.01 -22.01
C SER A 39 -17.58 6.28 -23.47
N SER A 40 -18.19 7.44 -23.74
CA SER A 40 -18.39 7.93 -25.10
C SER A 40 -17.07 8.37 -25.77
N HIS A 41 -17.14 8.79 -27.03
CA HIS A 41 -16.02 9.37 -27.77
C HIS A 41 -15.48 10.69 -27.17
N ASP A 42 -16.30 11.39 -26.37
CA ASP A 42 -16.00 12.70 -25.80
C ASP A 42 -15.80 12.59 -24.29
N ALA A 43 -15.29 11.43 -23.86
CA ALA A 43 -15.17 10.99 -22.48
C ALA A 43 -14.67 12.10 -21.54
N ALA A 44 -13.60 12.83 -21.91
CA ALA A 44 -13.09 13.89 -21.05
C ALA A 44 -14.07 15.06 -20.85
N SER A 45 -14.84 15.41 -21.88
CA SER A 45 -15.90 16.43 -21.77
C SER A 45 -17.11 15.89 -21.01
N GLU A 46 -17.43 14.60 -21.18
CA GLU A 46 -18.46 13.93 -20.38
C GLU A 46 -18.11 13.96 -18.89
N VAL A 47 -16.86 13.67 -18.51
CA VAL A 47 -16.40 13.75 -17.12
C VAL A 47 -16.64 15.14 -16.51
N GLN A 48 -16.35 16.21 -17.27
CA GLN A 48 -16.63 17.58 -16.82
C GLN A 48 -18.13 17.81 -16.61
N ARG A 49 -18.94 17.58 -17.64
CA ARG A 49 -20.37 17.94 -17.66
C ARG A 49 -21.25 17.05 -16.76
N VAL A 50 -20.84 15.81 -16.51
CA VAL A 50 -21.62 14.84 -15.71
C VAL A 50 -21.17 14.84 -14.26
N PHE A 51 -19.86 14.78 -13.99
CA PHE A 51 -19.35 14.50 -12.66
C PHE A 51 -18.81 15.74 -11.94
N LEU A 52 -18.00 16.56 -12.59
CA LEU A 52 -17.29 17.67 -11.95
C LEU A 52 -18.14 18.94 -11.81
N GLU A 53 -18.71 19.42 -12.92
CA GLU A 53 -19.50 20.66 -12.95
C GLU A 53 -20.76 20.56 -12.09
N PRO A 54 -21.61 19.51 -12.17
CA PRO A 54 -22.83 19.47 -11.38
C PRO A 54 -22.62 19.25 -9.88
N ALA A 55 -21.42 18.83 -9.48
CA ALA A 55 -20.99 18.66 -8.09
C ALA A 55 -20.19 19.86 -7.56
N ASP A 56 -20.04 20.92 -8.36
CA ASP A 56 -19.30 22.15 -8.06
C ASP A 56 -17.86 21.87 -7.56
N ILE A 57 -17.19 20.86 -8.12
CA ILE A 57 -15.90 20.38 -7.60
C ILE A 57 -14.83 21.48 -7.64
N ALA A 58 -14.78 22.25 -8.73
CA ALA A 58 -13.80 23.32 -8.88
C ALA A 58 -13.89 24.35 -7.74
N ASP A 59 -15.10 24.84 -7.46
CA ASP A 59 -15.33 25.85 -6.41
C ASP A 59 -15.09 25.27 -5.02
N ARG A 60 -15.54 24.03 -4.76
CA ARG A 60 -15.39 23.40 -3.45
C ARG A 60 -13.94 23.08 -3.10
N LEU A 61 -13.11 22.76 -4.09
CA LEU A 61 -11.67 22.62 -3.91
C LEU A 61 -11.03 23.94 -3.45
N THR A 62 -11.56 25.11 -3.81
CA THR A 62 -10.95 26.39 -3.38
C THR A 62 -11.01 26.62 -1.87
N VAL A 63 -11.97 26.00 -1.16
CA VAL A 63 -12.22 26.20 0.28
C VAL A 63 -11.93 24.97 1.14
N THR A 64 -11.72 23.80 0.52
CA THR A 64 -11.54 22.53 1.24
C THR A 64 -10.11 22.01 1.05
N PRO A 65 -9.23 22.09 2.07
CA PRO A 65 -7.84 21.68 1.94
C PRO A 65 -7.64 20.19 1.60
N HIS A 66 -8.50 19.33 2.18
CA HIS A 66 -8.53 17.89 1.97
C HIS A 66 -9.91 17.48 1.48
N PHE A 67 -9.99 17.14 0.21
CA PHE A 67 -11.22 16.78 -0.47
C PHE A 67 -11.26 15.27 -0.73
N THR A 68 -12.39 14.63 -0.45
CA THR A 68 -12.57 13.18 -0.65
C THR A 68 -13.61 12.92 -1.72
N ILE A 69 -13.21 12.30 -2.82
CA ILE A 69 -14.12 11.79 -3.85
C ILE A 69 -14.22 10.28 -3.68
N ALA A 70 -15.43 9.73 -3.70
CA ALA A 70 -15.65 8.29 -3.80
C ALA A 70 -16.38 7.94 -5.08
N GLU A 71 -15.92 6.91 -5.76
CA GLU A 71 -16.44 6.45 -7.03
C GLU A 71 -16.85 4.98 -6.96
N LEU A 72 -17.96 4.67 -7.61
CA LEU A 72 -18.40 3.29 -7.83
C LEU A 72 -18.18 2.95 -9.30
N GLY A 73 -17.20 2.09 -9.59
CA GLY A 73 -16.77 1.76 -10.96
C GLY A 73 -15.60 2.63 -11.42
N PHE A 74 -14.37 2.19 -11.16
CA PHE A 74 -13.17 2.93 -11.60
C PHE A 74 -13.01 2.93 -13.12
N GLY A 75 -13.31 1.80 -13.76
CA GLY A 75 -13.20 1.58 -15.19
C GLY A 75 -11.83 1.98 -15.73
N THR A 76 -11.84 3.00 -16.58
CA THR A 76 -10.66 3.53 -17.25
C THR A 76 -9.81 4.46 -16.37
N GLY A 77 -10.34 4.90 -15.22
CA GLY A 77 -9.70 5.87 -14.33
C GLY A 77 -9.75 7.31 -14.82
N LEU A 78 -10.57 7.62 -15.85
CA LEU A 78 -10.61 8.95 -16.45
C LEU A 78 -11.15 10.01 -15.48
N ASN A 79 -12.19 9.69 -14.72
CA ASN A 79 -12.72 10.55 -13.66
C ASN A 79 -11.63 10.91 -12.64
N PHE A 80 -10.87 9.90 -12.19
CA PHE A 80 -9.76 10.09 -11.25
C PHE A 80 -8.70 11.03 -11.82
N VAL A 81 -8.16 10.78 -13.02
CA VAL A 81 -7.05 11.59 -13.54
C VAL A 81 -7.46 13.05 -13.80
N ILE A 82 -8.70 13.27 -14.26
CA ILE A 82 -9.21 14.63 -14.50
C ILE A 82 -9.49 15.35 -13.18
N ALA A 83 -10.13 14.70 -12.20
CA ALA A 83 -10.38 15.28 -10.89
C ALA A 83 -9.06 15.58 -10.14
N ALA A 84 -8.09 14.67 -10.22
CA ALA A 84 -6.76 14.85 -9.65
C ALA A 84 -6.01 16.03 -10.30
N ALA A 85 -6.06 16.18 -11.62
CA ALA A 85 -5.47 17.32 -12.32
C ALA A 85 -6.10 18.65 -11.86
N LEU A 86 -7.43 18.67 -11.69
CA LEU A 86 -8.13 19.84 -11.16
C LEU A 86 -7.73 20.17 -9.70
N ALA A 87 -7.59 19.16 -8.84
CA ALA A 87 -7.16 19.35 -7.45
C ALA A 87 -5.73 19.91 -7.36
N LEU A 88 -4.80 19.42 -8.19
CA LEU A 88 -3.44 19.94 -8.25
C LEU A 88 -3.37 21.39 -8.71
N ARG A 89 -4.18 21.78 -9.71
CA ARG A 89 -4.28 23.18 -10.16
C ARG A 89 -4.75 24.13 -9.04
N ASN A 90 -5.53 23.63 -8.09
CA ASN A 90 -6.00 24.38 -6.93
C ASN A 90 -5.10 24.22 -5.67
N ALA A 91 -3.96 23.55 -5.80
CA ALA A 91 -3.02 23.26 -4.70
C ALA A 91 -3.68 22.56 -3.50
N ARG A 92 -4.58 21.60 -3.76
CA ARG A 92 -5.32 20.86 -2.73
C ARG A 92 -4.89 19.40 -2.61
N HIS A 93 -5.21 18.81 -1.46
CA HIS A 93 -5.11 17.36 -1.27
C HIS A 93 -6.39 16.69 -1.73
N LEU A 94 -6.26 15.64 -2.54
CA LEU A 94 -7.37 14.79 -2.97
C LEU A 94 -7.15 13.37 -2.48
N HIS A 95 -8.12 12.84 -1.76
CA HIS A 95 -8.25 11.40 -1.52
C HIS A 95 -9.36 10.86 -2.43
N PHE A 96 -8.97 10.08 -3.42
CA PHE A 96 -9.91 9.42 -4.34
C PHE A 96 -10.08 7.96 -3.92
N LEU A 97 -11.28 7.58 -3.53
CA LEU A 97 -11.69 6.22 -3.19
C LEU A 97 -12.43 5.65 -4.40
N SER A 98 -12.08 4.46 -4.86
CA SER A 98 -12.85 3.83 -5.94
C SER A 98 -12.88 2.31 -5.81
N VAL A 99 -13.88 1.69 -6.41
CA VAL A 99 -14.01 0.24 -6.51
C VAL A 99 -14.04 -0.20 -7.97
N GLU A 100 -13.33 -1.28 -8.26
CA GLU A 100 -13.32 -1.94 -9.56
C GLU A 100 -13.39 -3.46 -9.38
N ARG A 101 -14.32 -4.09 -10.07
CA ARG A 101 -14.50 -5.54 -10.04
C ARG A 101 -13.69 -6.25 -11.12
N HIS A 102 -13.42 -5.56 -12.23
CA HIS A 102 -12.72 -6.05 -13.39
C HIS A 102 -11.71 -5.01 -13.88
N PRO A 103 -10.53 -4.90 -13.24
CA PRO A 103 -9.55 -3.89 -13.63
C PRO A 103 -9.01 -4.14 -15.03
N LEU A 104 -8.77 -3.06 -15.78
CA LEU A 104 -8.13 -3.13 -17.08
C LEU A 104 -6.67 -3.57 -16.96
N HIS A 105 -6.11 -4.09 -18.05
CA HIS A 105 -4.66 -4.21 -18.17
C HIS A 105 -4.02 -2.84 -18.34
N ALA A 106 -2.82 -2.66 -17.79
CA ALA A 106 -2.04 -1.43 -17.95
C ALA A 106 -1.78 -1.06 -19.43
N ALA A 107 -1.75 -2.07 -20.32
CA ALA A 107 -1.62 -1.86 -21.77
C ALA A 107 -2.86 -1.18 -22.39
N ASP A 108 -4.05 -1.45 -21.87
CA ASP A 108 -5.30 -0.85 -22.34
C ASP A 108 -5.43 0.60 -21.86
N LEU A 109 -4.99 0.89 -20.63
CA LEU A 109 -4.96 2.26 -20.10
C LEU A 109 -4.12 3.21 -20.96
N LYS A 110 -3.06 2.72 -21.62
CA LYS A 110 -2.23 3.53 -22.53
C LYS A 110 -3.02 4.10 -23.71
N ARG A 111 -4.10 3.42 -24.13
CA ARG A 111 -4.94 3.87 -25.24
C ARG A 111 -5.75 5.12 -24.87
N LEU A 112 -5.97 5.38 -23.58
CA LEU A 112 -6.71 6.56 -23.09
C LEU A 112 -5.96 7.87 -23.32
N ARG A 113 -4.67 7.84 -23.65
CA ARG A 113 -3.90 9.06 -23.98
C ARG A 113 -4.51 9.87 -25.11
N THR A 114 -5.25 9.25 -26.03
CA THR A 114 -5.88 9.93 -27.17
C THR A 114 -7.08 10.78 -26.77
N CYS A 115 -7.79 10.40 -25.69
CA CYS A 115 -8.98 11.10 -25.20
C CYS A 115 -8.74 11.85 -23.88
N CYS A 116 -7.61 11.62 -23.21
CA CYS A 116 -7.25 12.31 -21.97
C CYS A 116 -6.78 13.76 -22.26
N PRO A 117 -7.26 14.77 -21.51
CA PRO A 117 -6.79 16.14 -21.65
C PRO A 117 -5.30 16.26 -21.41
N GLU A 118 -4.61 17.12 -22.16
CA GLU A 118 -3.15 17.33 -22.04
C GLU A 118 -2.72 17.62 -20.59
N SER A 119 -3.49 18.45 -19.88
CA SER A 119 -3.24 18.79 -18.47
C SER A 119 -3.30 17.61 -17.49
N ALA A 120 -3.94 16.49 -17.87
CA ALA A 120 -4.06 15.29 -17.06
C ALA A 120 -3.12 14.15 -17.51
N LEU A 121 -2.42 14.29 -18.65
CA LEU A 121 -1.50 13.27 -19.17
C LEU A 121 -0.39 12.88 -18.18
N PRO A 122 0.26 13.80 -17.43
CA PRO A 122 1.27 13.40 -16.45
C PRO A 122 0.73 12.46 -15.36
N LEU A 123 -0.51 12.69 -14.92
CA LEU A 123 -1.17 11.84 -13.93
C LEU A 123 -1.59 10.49 -14.52
N LEU A 124 -2.06 10.47 -15.76
CA LEU A 124 -2.35 9.22 -16.47
C LEU A 124 -1.08 8.36 -16.65
N ASP A 125 0.03 8.97 -17.02
CA ASP A 125 1.31 8.28 -17.16
C ASP A 125 1.81 7.72 -15.83
N GLU A 126 1.64 8.48 -14.75
CA GLU A 126 1.94 8.04 -13.40
C GLU A 126 1.02 6.87 -12.97
N LEU A 127 -0.28 6.93 -13.28
CA LEU A 127 -1.24 5.86 -13.01
C LEU A 127 -0.86 4.57 -13.74
N ILE A 128 -0.51 4.66 -15.02
CA ILE A 128 -0.09 3.50 -15.83
C ILE A 128 1.19 2.87 -15.25
N ARG A 129 2.16 3.69 -14.85
CA ARG A 129 3.42 3.22 -14.25
C ARG A 129 3.19 2.51 -12.90
N GLN A 130 2.27 3.01 -12.11
CA GLN A 130 1.97 2.51 -10.77
C GLN A 130 0.82 1.49 -10.72
N TRP A 131 0.30 1.07 -11.87
CA TRP A 131 -0.91 0.24 -11.94
C TRP A 131 -0.77 -1.04 -11.09
N PRO A 132 -1.73 -1.32 -10.19
CA PRO A 132 -1.63 -2.46 -9.29
C PRO A 132 -1.67 -3.82 -10.00
N PRO A 133 -1.04 -4.85 -9.40
CA PRO A 133 -1.24 -6.22 -9.84
C PRO A 133 -2.68 -6.68 -9.59
N PHE A 134 -3.09 -7.75 -10.28
CA PHE A 134 -4.44 -8.32 -10.16
C PHE A 134 -4.60 -9.16 -8.88
N LEU A 135 -4.41 -8.52 -7.74
CA LEU A 135 -4.74 -9.04 -6.41
C LEU A 135 -6.02 -8.40 -5.91
N ASP A 136 -6.84 -9.17 -5.21
CA ASP A 136 -8.02 -8.65 -4.53
C ASP A 136 -7.64 -7.72 -3.37
N GLY A 137 -8.56 -6.79 -3.05
CA GLY A 137 -8.44 -5.90 -1.91
C GLY A 137 -7.90 -4.51 -2.22
N TRP A 138 -7.29 -3.87 -1.22
CA TRP A 138 -6.86 -2.47 -1.29
C TRP A 138 -5.53 -2.28 -2.02
N HIS A 139 -5.53 -1.32 -2.95
CA HIS A 139 -4.35 -0.80 -3.62
C HIS A 139 -4.30 0.72 -3.45
N ARG A 140 -3.46 1.18 -2.52
CA ARG A 140 -3.20 2.62 -2.35
C ARG A 140 -2.01 3.06 -3.18
N ARG A 141 -2.14 4.20 -3.85
CA ARG A 141 -1.10 4.85 -4.67
C ARG A 141 -1.02 6.34 -4.35
N GLU A 142 0.20 6.86 -4.34
CA GLU A 142 0.47 8.28 -4.15
C GLU A 142 0.95 8.93 -5.45
N PHE A 143 0.44 10.11 -5.74
CA PHE A 143 0.81 10.88 -6.93
C PHE A 143 1.20 12.29 -6.53
N ALA A 144 1.99 12.95 -7.38
CA ALA A 144 2.38 14.35 -7.22
C ALA A 144 2.94 14.67 -5.82
N GLY A 145 3.81 13.79 -5.30
CA GLY A 145 4.45 13.95 -3.99
C GLY A 145 3.52 13.66 -2.79
N GLY A 146 2.42 12.94 -3.01
CA GLY A 146 1.46 12.60 -1.95
C GLY A 146 0.30 13.59 -1.80
N ARG A 147 0.19 14.58 -2.70
CA ARG A 147 -0.97 15.48 -2.76
C ARG A 147 -2.23 14.78 -3.23
N ILE A 148 -2.08 13.79 -4.11
CA ILE A 148 -3.19 12.98 -4.59
C ILE A 148 -2.98 11.55 -4.08
N VAL A 149 -4.01 10.98 -3.46
CA VAL A 149 -4.01 9.61 -2.96
C VAL A 149 -5.16 8.87 -3.62
N LEU A 150 -4.84 7.83 -4.40
CA LEU A 150 -5.84 6.89 -4.90
C LEU A 150 -5.90 5.69 -3.96
N SER A 151 -7.08 5.33 -3.48
CA SER A 151 -7.34 4.07 -2.78
C SER A 151 -8.33 3.27 -3.59
N LEU A 152 -7.80 2.29 -4.32
CA LEU A 152 -8.55 1.46 -5.25
C LEU A 152 -8.85 0.11 -4.59
N TRP A 153 -10.13 -0.24 -4.50
CA TRP A 153 -10.57 -1.55 -4.05
C TRP A 153 -10.82 -2.44 -5.25
N PHE A 154 -10.03 -3.50 -5.36
CA PHE A 154 -10.25 -4.58 -6.31
C PHE A 154 -11.17 -5.63 -5.68
N GLY A 155 -12.45 -5.60 -6.06
CA GLY A 155 -13.46 -6.49 -5.51
C GLY A 155 -14.90 -5.99 -5.72
N ASP A 156 -15.82 -6.52 -4.91
CA ASP A 156 -17.24 -6.17 -4.99
C ASP A 156 -17.56 -4.80 -4.35
N VAL A 157 -18.54 -4.11 -4.93
CA VAL A 157 -19.02 -2.79 -4.47
C VAL A 157 -19.62 -2.85 -3.06
N THR A 158 -20.27 -3.96 -2.70
CA THR A 158 -20.90 -4.16 -1.38
C THR A 158 -19.82 -4.28 -0.31
N ASP A 159 -18.76 -5.02 -0.60
CA ASP A 159 -17.60 -5.16 0.31
C ASP A 159 -16.89 -3.82 0.49
N PHE A 160 -16.66 -3.09 -0.60
CA PHE A 160 -16.09 -1.74 -0.57
C PHE A 160 -16.90 -0.81 0.34
N LEU A 161 -18.20 -0.70 0.11
CA LEU A 161 -19.08 0.19 0.87
C LEU A 161 -19.19 -0.21 2.34
N SER A 162 -19.29 -1.51 2.63
CA SER A 162 -19.30 -2.03 4.01
C SER A 162 -18.03 -1.62 4.78
N ARG A 163 -16.88 -1.68 4.12
CA ARG A 163 -15.59 -1.23 4.67
C ARG A 163 -15.56 0.28 4.86
N LEU A 164 -16.00 1.07 3.88
CA LEU A 164 -16.06 2.54 4.03
C LEU A 164 -16.97 2.97 5.18
N VAL A 165 -18.14 2.35 5.33
CA VAL A 165 -19.05 2.62 6.45
C VAL A 165 -18.35 2.40 7.79
N THR A 166 -17.53 1.36 7.89
CA THR A 166 -16.81 1.01 9.12
C THR A 166 -15.57 1.90 9.36
N ASP A 167 -14.74 2.10 8.34
CA ASP A 167 -13.37 2.57 8.51
C ASP A 167 -13.12 4.01 8.02
N GLN A 168 -13.94 4.55 7.10
CA GLN A 168 -13.77 5.88 6.53
C GLN A 168 -14.46 6.96 7.39
N LEU A 169 -13.86 7.32 8.51
CA LEU A 169 -14.37 8.31 9.46
C LEU A 169 -14.34 9.76 8.94
N TYR A 170 -13.39 10.14 8.09
CA TYR A 170 -13.42 11.39 7.35
C TYR A 170 -14.32 11.19 6.15
N GLY A 171 -15.54 11.74 6.19
CA GLY A 171 -16.56 11.41 5.20
C GLY A 171 -16.20 11.80 3.77
N VAL A 172 -17.01 11.32 2.83
CA VAL A 172 -16.92 11.65 1.40
C VAL A 172 -17.55 13.00 1.10
N ASP A 173 -16.83 13.85 0.37
CA ASP A 173 -17.30 15.16 -0.10
C ASP A 173 -18.12 15.06 -1.40
N ALA A 174 -17.76 14.15 -2.30
CA ALA A 174 -18.47 13.95 -3.56
C ALA A 174 -18.48 12.48 -3.99
N TRP A 175 -19.62 12.02 -4.48
CA TRP A 175 -19.82 10.68 -5.01
C TRP A 175 -19.98 10.69 -6.53
N PHE A 176 -19.18 9.89 -7.22
CA PHE A 176 -19.33 9.61 -8.66
C PHE A 176 -19.89 8.19 -8.84
N LEU A 177 -21.12 8.07 -9.35
CA LEU A 177 -21.73 6.77 -9.63
C LEU A 177 -21.56 6.49 -11.12
N ASP A 178 -20.51 5.73 -11.44
CA ASP A 178 -20.00 5.53 -12.79
C ASP A 178 -19.76 4.05 -13.13
N GLY A 179 -20.79 3.24 -12.93
CA GLY A 179 -20.77 1.84 -13.34
C GLY A 179 -21.66 1.61 -14.55
N PHE A 180 -21.58 0.42 -15.14
CA PHE A 180 -22.46 0.04 -16.25
C PHE A 180 -23.94 0.28 -15.94
N ALA A 181 -24.73 0.47 -17.00
CA ALA A 181 -26.11 0.92 -16.91
C ALA A 181 -26.94 0.12 -15.86
N PRO A 182 -27.94 0.73 -15.20
CA PRO A 182 -28.63 0.10 -14.07
C PRO A 182 -29.28 -1.26 -14.33
N ASP A 183 -29.61 -1.57 -15.58
CA ASP A 183 -30.12 -2.87 -16.03
C ASP A 183 -29.01 -3.91 -16.27
N ARG A 184 -27.76 -3.48 -16.42
CA ARG A 184 -26.57 -4.32 -16.60
C ARG A 184 -25.84 -4.63 -15.29
N ASN A 185 -25.92 -3.74 -14.30
CA ASN A 185 -25.25 -3.91 -13.00
C ASN A 185 -26.17 -3.57 -11.80
N PRO A 186 -27.31 -4.27 -11.62
CA PRO A 186 -28.35 -3.86 -10.67
C PRO A 186 -27.89 -3.73 -9.21
N ASP A 187 -26.93 -4.57 -8.77
CA ASP A 187 -26.44 -4.59 -7.39
C ASP A 187 -25.79 -3.25 -7.00
N MET A 188 -25.03 -2.64 -7.92
CA MET A 188 -24.43 -1.33 -7.73
C MET A 188 -25.48 -0.22 -7.55
N TRP A 189 -26.66 -0.35 -8.17
CA TRP A 189 -27.73 0.66 -8.14
C TRP A 189 -28.85 0.33 -7.14
N SER A 190 -28.52 -0.42 -6.09
CA SER A 190 -29.47 -0.88 -5.07
C SER A 190 -29.68 0.16 -3.95
N GLU A 191 -30.80 0.04 -3.23
CA GLU A 191 -31.07 0.86 -2.04
C GLU A 191 -30.03 0.65 -0.93
N ALA A 192 -29.48 -0.56 -0.81
CA ALA A 192 -28.41 -0.87 0.14
C ALA A 192 -27.13 -0.08 -0.18
N THR A 193 -26.80 0.05 -1.46
CA THR A 193 -25.68 0.88 -1.94
C THR A 193 -25.90 2.34 -1.56
N PHE A 194 -27.06 2.93 -1.92
CA PHE A 194 -27.36 4.33 -1.63
C PHE A 194 -27.39 4.63 -0.12
N THR A 195 -27.90 3.68 0.68
CA THR A 195 -27.90 3.79 2.15
C THR A 195 -26.48 3.77 2.71
N SER A 196 -25.59 2.94 2.16
CA SER A 196 -24.20 2.88 2.60
C SER A 196 -23.44 4.16 2.23
N MET A 197 -23.67 4.70 1.03
CA MET A 197 -23.13 6.01 0.63
C MET A 197 -23.56 7.11 1.61
N ALA A 198 -24.86 7.19 1.94
CA ALA A 198 -25.38 8.18 2.87
C ALA A 198 -24.72 8.12 4.27
N LYS A 199 -24.37 6.92 4.76
CA LYS A 199 -23.72 6.73 6.07
C LYS A 199 -22.29 7.26 6.14
N VAL A 200 -21.60 7.37 5.00
CA VAL A 200 -20.19 7.83 4.92
C VAL A 200 -20.05 9.19 4.23
N SER A 201 -21.14 9.78 3.74
CA SER A 201 -21.17 11.16 3.25
C SER A 201 -20.88 12.20 4.33
N ARG A 202 -20.13 13.25 3.98
CA ARG A 202 -20.08 14.50 4.76
C ARG A 202 -21.38 15.28 4.64
N SER A 203 -21.57 16.24 5.53
CA SER A 203 -22.68 17.19 5.37
C SER A 203 -22.53 17.89 4.02
N ARG A 204 -23.64 18.03 3.28
CA ARG A 204 -23.65 18.65 1.94
C ARG A 204 -22.83 17.90 0.89
N ALA A 205 -22.53 16.62 1.12
CA ALA A 205 -21.84 15.81 0.11
C ALA A 205 -22.67 15.75 -1.18
N THR A 206 -22.01 15.88 -2.32
CA THR A 206 -22.70 15.80 -3.62
C THR A 206 -22.71 14.37 -4.15
N VAL A 207 -23.67 14.07 -5.02
CA VAL A 207 -23.73 12.83 -5.79
C VAL A 207 -24.03 13.16 -7.24
N THR A 208 -23.27 12.60 -8.17
CA THR A 208 -23.45 12.76 -9.62
C THR A 208 -23.42 11.42 -10.33
N THR A 209 -24.22 11.30 -11.39
CA THR A 209 -24.27 10.09 -12.20
C THR A 209 -24.75 10.37 -13.62
N PHE A 210 -24.24 9.62 -14.59
CA PHE A 210 -24.65 9.75 -15.99
C PHE A 210 -26.10 9.33 -16.23
N THR A 211 -26.70 8.50 -15.38
CA THR A 211 -28.04 7.95 -15.60
C THR A 211 -29.15 8.90 -15.14
N SER A 212 -30.31 8.84 -15.81
CA SER A 212 -31.53 9.58 -15.43
C SER A 212 -32.70 8.66 -15.04
N VAL A 213 -32.41 7.37 -14.80
CA VAL A 213 -33.42 6.36 -14.47
C VAL A 213 -34.16 6.71 -13.18
N GLY A 214 -35.50 6.74 -13.24
CA GLY A 214 -36.34 7.18 -12.11
C GLY A 214 -36.20 6.36 -10.82
N ARG A 215 -35.89 5.06 -10.89
CA ARG A 215 -35.65 4.24 -9.69
C ARG A 215 -34.39 4.65 -8.94
N VAL A 216 -33.33 5.02 -9.67
CA VAL A 216 -32.05 5.49 -9.10
C VAL A 216 -32.29 6.81 -8.36
N ARG A 217 -32.97 7.75 -9.01
CA ARG A 217 -33.36 9.03 -8.38
C ARG A 217 -34.12 8.82 -7.07
N ARG A 218 -35.19 8.01 -7.07
CA ARG A 218 -36.01 7.75 -5.86
C ARG A 218 -35.22 7.03 -4.76
N GLY A 219 -34.32 6.12 -5.12
CA GLY A 219 -33.45 5.43 -4.17
C GLY A 219 -32.51 6.40 -3.47
N LEU A 220 -31.87 7.30 -4.21
CA LEU A 220 -31.02 8.36 -3.66
C LEU A 220 -31.81 9.36 -2.81
N GLU A 221 -33.00 9.76 -3.26
CA GLU A 221 -33.91 10.60 -2.46
C GLU A 221 -34.26 9.95 -1.12
N SER A 222 -34.57 8.65 -1.12
CA SER A 222 -34.87 7.87 0.09
C SER A 222 -33.67 7.78 1.04
N ALA A 223 -32.46 7.68 0.49
CA ALA A 223 -31.21 7.68 1.24
C ALA A 223 -30.87 9.06 1.86
N GLY A 224 -31.52 10.14 1.40
CA GLY A 224 -31.38 11.49 1.97
C GLY A 224 -30.70 12.51 1.06
N PHE A 225 -30.54 12.22 -0.23
CA PHE A 225 -30.03 13.16 -1.21
C PHE A 225 -31.17 13.95 -1.86
N ALA A 226 -31.10 15.27 -1.86
CA ALA A 226 -31.98 16.12 -2.65
C ALA A 226 -31.55 16.08 -4.13
N MET A 227 -32.27 15.29 -4.93
CA MET A 227 -31.91 15.04 -6.33
C MET A 227 -32.54 16.05 -7.29
N ARG A 228 -31.79 16.40 -8.33
CA ARG A 228 -32.22 17.20 -9.48
C ARG A 228 -31.77 16.54 -10.79
N ARG A 229 -32.49 16.86 -11.87
CA ARG A 229 -32.05 16.53 -13.23
C ARG A 229 -31.11 17.61 -13.74
N VAL A 230 -30.13 17.22 -14.54
CA VAL A 230 -29.19 18.11 -15.21
C VAL A 230 -29.36 17.93 -16.70
N ASP A 231 -29.60 19.02 -17.42
CA ASP A 231 -29.64 19.00 -18.88
C ASP A 231 -28.24 18.73 -19.42
N GLN A 232 -28.13 17.78 -20.35
CA GLN A 232 -26.87 17.36 -20.98
C GLN A 232 -26.90 17.59 -22.51
N SER A 233 -27.90 18.34 -22.98
CA SER A 233 -28.12 18.59 -24.40
C SER A 233 -26.97 19.41 -25.01
N PRO A 234 -26.58 19.16 -26.28
CA PRO A 234 -27.20 18.25 -27.24
C PRO A 234 -26.66 16.81 -27.21
N VAL A 235 -25.65 16.52 -26.39
CA VAL A 235 -24.93 15.22 -26.41
C VAL A 235 -25.78 14.11 -25.80
N LYS A 236 -26.47 14.40 -24.70
CA LYS A 236 -27.37 13.48 -24.00
C LYS A 236 -28.59 14.25 -23.50
N ARG A 237 -29.71 13.58 -23.22
CA ARG A 237 -30.89 14.28 -22.69
C ARG A 237 -30.70 14.80 -21.27
N GLU A 238 -30.51 13.89 -20.32
CA GLU A 238 -30.49 14.25 -18.90
C GLU A 238 -29.53 13.33 -18.13
N SER A 239 -28.91 13.88 -17.09
CA SER A 239 -28.21 13.15 -16.02
C SER A 239 -28.79 13.53 -14.64
N LEU A 240 -28.28 12.95 -13.56
CA LEU A 240 -28.73 13.25 -12.19
C LEU A 240 -27.58 13.82 -11.36
N ALA A 241 -27.92 14.83 -10.56
CA ALA A 241 -27.06 15.37 -9.52
C ALA A 241 -27.88 15.57 -8.25
N GLY A 242 -27.24 15.58 -7.08
CA GLY A 242 -27.92 15.88 -5.83
C GLY A 242 -26.96 16.18 -4.70
N GLU A 243 -27.54 16.59 -3.57
CA GLU A 243 -26.81 16.98 -2.37
C GLU A 243 -27.38 16.26 -1.15
N PHE A 244 -26.50 15.79 -0.27
CA PHE A 244 -26.89 15.12 0.97
C PHE A 244 -27.41 16.14 2.00
N MET A 245 -28.67 15.96 2.42
CA MET A 245 -29.39 16.94 3.23
C MET A 245 -29.43 16.62 4.73
N ARG A 246 -28.89 15.47 5.14
CA ARG A 246 -28.84 15.04 6.55
C ARG A 246 -27.46 15.39 7.14
N PRO A 247 -27.33 15.44 8.48
CA PRO A 247 -26.02 15.53 9.12
C PRO A 247 -25.10 14.41 8.63
N GLY A 248 -23.90 14.76 8.19
CA GLY A 248 -22.91 13.83 7.68
C GLY A 248 -21.73 13.60 8.62
N ARG A 249 -20.71 12.92 8.10
CA ARG A 249 -19.51 12.48 8.83
C ARG A 249 -18.40 13.53 8.80
N ASP A 250 -18.58 14.60 9.56
CA ASP A 250 -17.70 15.78 9.54
C ASP A 250 -16.50 15.68 10.50
N CYS A 251 -15.86 14.51 10.59
CA CYS A 251 -14.66 14.34 11.42
C CYS A 251 -13.51 15.23 10.93
N LEU A 252 -12.72 15.73 11.88
CA LEU A 252 -11.44 16.40 11.64
C LEU A 252 -10.29 15.49 12.07
N PHE A 253 -9.11 15.75 11.53
CA PHE A 253 -7.88 15.02 11.88
C PHE A 253 -6.84 15.97 12.50
N PRO A 254 -5.85 15.44 13.24
CA PRO A 254 -4.85 16.26 13.90
C PRO A 254 -3.96 16.98 12.90
N LEU A 255 -3.72 18.27 13.12
CA LEU A 255 -2.80 19.10 12.31
C LEU A 255 -1.34 18.96 12.74
N ARG A 256 -1.07 18.34 13.89
CA ARG A 256 0.27 18.16 14.45
C ARG A 256 0.43 16.74 14.98
N ALA A 257 1.64 16.21 14.87
CA ALA A 257 2.00 14.90 15.42
C ALA A 257 3.46 14.89 15.88
N GLN A 258 3.78 14.02 16.83
CA GLN A 258 5.16 13.80 17.25
C GLN A 258 5.50 12.31 17.21
N ILE A 259 6.67 11.98 16.66
CA ILE A 259 7.10 10.61 16.42
C ILE A 259 8.39 10.38 17.18
N LEU A 260 8.41 9.40 18.09
CA LEU A 260 9.61 9.00 18.82
C LEU A 260 10.33 7.87 18.09
N GLY A 261 11.55 8.17 17.61
CA GLY A 261 12.47 7.27 16.90
C GLY A 261 12.58 7.60 15.42
N ALA A 262 13.79 7.94 14.95
CA ALA A 262 14.07 8.28 13.54
C ALA A 262 14.74 7.12 12.78
N GLY A 263 14.27 5.89 13.02
CA GLY A 263 14.51 4.75 12.14
C GLY A 263 13.51 4.70 10.98
N ILE A 264 13.59 3.65 10.14
CA ILE A 264 12.78 3.54 8.91
C ILE A 264 11.27 3.66 9.16
N ALA A 265 10.75 3.12 10.27
CA ALA A 265 9.34 3.25 10.64
C ALA A 265 8.95 4.70 10.96
N GLY A 266 9.77 5.40 11.75
CA GLY A 266 9.53 6.78 12.13
C GLY A 266 9.68 7.75 10.97
N CYS A 267 10.77 7.64 10.19
CA CYS A 267 10.98 8.48 9.02
C CYS A 267 9.88 8.25 7.96
N SER A 268 9.46 7.01 7.74
CA SER A 268 8.35 6.72 6.83
C SER A 268 7.06 7.37 7.28
N LEU A 269 6.70 7.20 8.56
CA LEU A 269 5.46 7.79 9.09
C LEU A 269 5.50 9.31 9.09
N ALA A 270 6.65 9.91 9.42
CA ALA A 270 6.85 11.34 9.37
C ALA A 270 6.60 11.88 7.96
N ALA A 271 7.17 11.23 6.94
CA ALA A 271 6.96 11.61 5.56
C ALA A 271 5.49 11.45 5.11
N HIS A 272 4.81 10.36 5.51
CA HIS A 272 3.39 10.17 5.17
C HIS A 272 2.49 11.25 5.77
N LEU A 273 2.70 11.61 7.04
CA LEU A 273 1.93 12.66 7.71
C LEU A 273 2.25 14.06 7.14
N ALA A 274 3.54 14.38 6.98
CA ALA A 274 3.97 15.69 6.48
C ALA A 274 3.47 15.99 5.06
N ARG A 275 3.44 14.97 4.18
CA ARG A 275 2.85 15.07 2.84
C ARG A 275 1.35 15.33 2.82
N ARG A 276 0.67 15.21 3.96
CA ARG A 276 -0.76 15.47 4.16
C ARG A 276 -0.98 16.77 4.93
N GLY A 277 0.04 17.63 5.03
CA GLY A 277 -0.06 18.92 5.71
C GLY A 277 -0.08 18.82 7.24
N VAL A 278 0.24 17.66 7.82
CA VAL A 278 0.42 17.52 9.27
C VAL A 278 1.82 18.00 9.63
N GLU A 279 1.96 18.91 10.58
CA GLU A 279 3.25 19.31 11.10
C GLU A 279 3.80 18.19 11.99
N VAL A 280 4.98 17.66 11.64
CA VAL A 280 5.56 16.51 12.33
C VAL A 280 6.80 16.91 13.09
N ARG A 281 6.85 16.61 14.39
CA ARG A 281 8.09 16.63 15.17
C ARG A 281 8.67 15.22 15.24
N LEU A 282 9.77 14.98 14.52
CA LEU A 282 10.48 13.71 14.54
C LEU A 282 11.56 13.75 15.63
N LEU A 283 11.39 12.96 16.68
CA LEU A 283 12.23 12.95 17.87
C LEU A 283 13.23 11.81 17.79
N GLU A 284 14.52 12.11 17.93
CA GLU A 284 15.60 11.13 17.91
C GLU A 284 16.57 11.42 19.07
N PRO A 285 16.65 10.60 20.13
CA PRO A 285 17.56 10.89 21.24
C PRO A 285 19.06 10.89 20.85
N PHE A 286 19.42 10.26 19.73
CA PHE A 286 20.81 10.20 19.27
C PHE A 286 21.13 11.30 18.24
N GLY A 287 22.39 11.69 18.07
CA GLY A 287 22.79 12.83 17.21
C GLY A 287 22.64 12.64 15.69
N ALA A 288 21.94 11.60 15.23
CA ALA A 288 21.68 11.32 13.81
C ALA A 288 20.45 10.42 13.64
N VAL A 289 19.82 10.46 12.46
CA VAL A 289 18.77 9.50 12.09
C VAL A 289 19.35 8.12 11.79
N ALA A 290 18.50 7.10 11.81
CA ALA A 290 18.84 5.71 11.44
C ALA A 290 20.01 5.08 12.23
N THR A 291 20.25 5.48 13.47
CA THR A 291 21.36 4.99 14.31
C THR A 291 21.16 3.57 14.86
N GLY A 292 19.92 3.07 14.87
CA GLY A 292 19.56 1.71 15.30
C GLY A 292 19.69 0.66 14.19
N ALA A 293 18.69 -0.23 14.07
CA ALA A 293 18.65 -1.26 13.02
C ALA A 293 18.63 -0.71 11.59
N SER A 294 18.16 0.53 11.41
CA SER A 294 18.05 1.19 10.12
C SER A 294 19.37 1.74 9.57
N GLN A 295 20.50 1.52 10.27
CA GLN A 295 21.84 1.80 9.71
C GLN A 295 22.29 0.77 8.67
N MET A 296 21.53 -0.32 8.50
CA MET A 296 21.89 -1.48 7.70
C MET A 296 21.40 -1.36 6.25
N TYR A 297 21.99 -2.16 5.37
CA TYR A 297 21.43 -2.44 4.05
C TYR A 297 20.38 -3.54 4.14
N ALA A 298 19.35 -3.46 3.29
CA ALA A 298 18.29 -4.45 3.24
C ALA A 298 17.85 -4.72 1.80
N ALA A 299 17.54 -5.98 1.49
CA ALA A 299 16.68 -6.27 0.34
C ALA A 299 15.24 -5.90 0.71
N GLN A 300 14.60 -5.06 -0.10
CA GLN A 300 13.18 -4.73 0.05
C GLN A 300 12.34 -5.82 -0.58
N HIS A 301 12.30 -6.95 0.14
CA HIS A 301 11.67 -8.19 -0.27
C HIS A 301 10.70 -8.65 0.82
N SER A 302 9.63 -9.34 0.40
CA SER A 302 8.76 -10.06 1.32
C SER A 302 8.82 -11.55 1.12
N ARG A 303 9.03 -12.30 2.22
CA ARG A 303 8.81 -13.75 2.24
C ARG A 303 7.31 -14.04 2.14
N LEU A 304 6.80 -14.09 0.92
CA LEU A 304 5.40 -14.41 0.64
C LEU A 304 5.03 -15.80 1.20
N LEU A 305 3.73 -16.01 1.42
CA LEU A 305 3.19 -17.26 1.94
C LEU A 305 2.36 -17.95 0.86
N ALA A 306 2.29 -19.27 0.93
CA ALA A 306 1.50 -20.11 0.02
C ALA A 306 0.10 -20.39 0.61
N ASP A 307 -0.57 -19.33 1.08
CA ASP A 307 -1.92 -19.37 1.63
C ASP A 307 -2.63 -18.01 1.46
N ASP A 308 -3.91 -17.96 1.81
CA ASP A 308 -4.80 -16.79 1.73
C ASP A 308 -5.00 -16.11 3.10
N SER A 309 -4.12 -16.37 4.07
CA SER A 309 -4.27 -15.82 5.41
C SER A 309 -4.10 -14.29 5.42
N PRO A 310 -4.64 -13.58 6.42
CA PRO A 310 -4.39 -12.15 6.58
C PRO A 310 -2.89 -11.81 6.73
N VAL A 311 -2.07 -12.77 7.19
CA VAL A 311 -0.61 -12.61 7.22
C VAL A 311 -0.02 -12.65 5.80
N ALA A 312 -0.50 -13.53 4.93
CA ALA A 312 -0.10 -13.56 3.52
C ALA A 312 -0.48 -12.26 2.82
N ALA A 313 -1.72 -11.80 3.01
CA ALA A 313 -2.21 -10.53 2.49
C ALA A 313 -1.36 -9.35 2.96
N TRP A 314 -1.03 -9.27 4.26
CA TRP A 314 -0.12 -8.24 4.80
C TRP A 314 1.24 -8.24 4.10
N ARG A 315 1.85 -9.41 3.89
CA ARG A 315 3.19 -9.52 3.28
C ARG A 315 3.19 -9.12 1.81
N ALA A 316 2.15 -9.51 1.06
CA ALA A 316 1.98 -9.13 -0.34
C ALA A 316 1.72 -7.62 -0.46
N ALA A 317 0.76 -7.08 0.31
CA ALA A 317 0.46 -5.65 0.33
C ALA A 317 1.67 -4.81 0.74
N SER A 318 2.38 -5.22 1.81
CA SER A 318 3.59 -4.51 2.27
C SER A 318 4.68 -4.48 1.21
N HIS A 319 4.86 -5.59 0.47
CA HIS A 319 5.82 -5.66 -0.61
C HIS A 319 5.47 -4.63 -1.69
N LEU A 320 4.28 -4.76 -2.28
CA LEU A 320 3.85 -3.94 -3.41
C LEU A 320 3.77 -2.45 -3.06
N TYR A 321 3.25 -2.12 -1.88
CA TYR A 321 3.19 -0.74 -1.40
C TYR A 321 4.59 -0.15 -1.24
N SER A 322 5.52 -0.91 -0.64
CA SER A 322 6.88 -0.42 -0.43
C SER A 322 7.59 -0.11 -1.75
N LEU A 323 7.45 -0.96 -2.78
CA LEU A 323 8.11 -0.79 -4.07
C LEU A 323 7.75 0.55 -4.71
N GLU A 324 6.47 0.88 -4.70
CA GLU A 324 5.98 2.16 -5.22
C GLU A 324 6.49 3.33 -4.38
N PHE A 325 6.28 3.28 -3.06
CA PHE A 325 6.63 4.37 -2.15
C PHE A 325 8.11 4.76 -2.18
N THR A 326 9.00 3.78 -2.40
CA THR A 326 10.45 4.00 -2.40
C THR A 326 11.05 4.22 -3.78
N GLN A 327 10.27 4.05 -4.86
CA GLN A 327 10.79 4.12 -6.22
C GLN A 327 11.44 5.48 -6.52
N GLY A 328 12.66 5.46 -7.06
CA GLY A 328 13.38 6.67 -7.47
C GLY A 328 13.95 7.51 -6.33
N ARG A 329 13.89 7.04 -5.08
CA ARG A 329 14.48 7.74 -3.93
C ARG A 329 15.97 7.44 -3.77
N ASP A 330 16.67 8.34 -3.08
CA ASP A 330 18.07 8.12 -2.74
C ASP A 330 18.24 6.88 -1.86
N GLY A 331 19.34 6.15 -2.10
CA GLY A 331 19.65 4.90 -1.42
C GLY A 331 18.87 3.68 -1.91
N VAL A 332 17.98 3.80 -2.90
CA VAL A 332 17.17 2.69 -3.43
C VAL A 332 17.68 2.27 -4.81
N ASP A 333 18.15 1.03 -4.91
CA ASP A 333 18.68 0.45 -6.14
C ASP A 333 17.82 -0.72 -6.59
N ALA A 334 17.05 -0.53 -7.66
CA ALA A 334 16.12 -1.53 -8.22
C ALA A 334 16.85 -2.60 -9.04
N CYS A 335 17.75 -3.34 -8.40
CA CYS A 335 18.55 -4.42 -9.00
C CYS A 335 17.82 -5.78 -9.08
N GLY A 336 16.57 -5.82 -8.61
CA GLY A 336 15.80 -7.05 -8.41
C GLY A 336 16.30 -7.91 -7.26
N VAL A 337 15.49 -8.90 -6.86
CA VAL A 337 15.80 -9.83 -5.76
C VAL A 337 15.42 -11.26 -6.15
N ILE A 338 16.35 -12.21 -5.96
CA ILE A 338 16.10 -13.65 -6.12
C ILE A 338 16.00 -14.30 -4.73
N GLN A 339 14.88 -14.97 -4.47
CA GLN A 339 14.70 -15.84 -3.31
C GLN A 339 14.92 -17.30 -3.69
N LEU A 340 16.02 -17.86 -3.22
CA LEU A 340 16.42 -19.26 -3.33
C LEU A 340 15.88 -20.09 -2.15
N PRO A 341 15.86 -21.43 -2.27
CA PRO A 341 15.56 -22.31 -1.15
C PRO A 341 16.52 -22.07 0.02
N GLY A 342 16.01 -22.24 1.24
CA GLY A 342 16.79 -22.10 2.46
C GLY A 342 16.09 -22.71 3.67
N PRO A 343 16.64 -22.56 4.88
CA PRO A 343 16.15 -23.24 6.09
C PRO A 343 14.66 -23.00 6.39
N ASN A 344 14.12 -21.87 5.93
CA ASN A 344 12.74 -21.44 6.19
C ASN A 344 11.84 -21.48 4.95
N ALA A 345 12.34 -21.91 3.79
CA ALA A 345 11.57 -22.02 2.55
C ALA A 345 12.18 -23.09 1.64
N SER A 346 11.56 -24.28 1.58
CA SER A 346 11.94 -25.33 0.62
C SER A 346 11.53 -24.95 -0.81
N LEU A 347 12.11 -25.61 -1.81
CA LEU A 347 11.74 -25.44 -3.22
C LEU A 347 10.23 -25.63 -3.44
N ASP A 348 9.65 -26.73 -2.93
CA ASP A 348 8.20 -26.98 -2.98
C ASP A 348 7.35 -25.87 -2.35
N ARG A 349 7.89 -25.16 -1.34
CA ARG A 349 7.18 -24.01 -0.75
C ARG A 349 7.24 -22.80 -1.68
N LEU A 350 8.36 -22.58 -2.36
CA LEU A 350 8.49 -21.51 -3.36
C LEU A 350 7.55 -21.74 -4.54
N GLU A 351 7.47 -22.95 -5.07
CA GLU A 351 6.55 -23.30 -6.17
C GLU A 351 5.08 -23.04 -5.80
N ARG A 352 4.67 -23.50 -4.61
CA ARG A 352 3.31 -23.25 -4.10
C ARG A 352 3.04 -21.76 -3.87
N THR A 353 4.06 -21.01 -3.46
CA THR A 353 3.95 -19.55 -3.30
C THR A 353 3.71 -18.91 -4.67
N LEU A 354 4.51 -19.25 -5.69
CA LEU A 354 4.30 -18.75 -7.04
C LEU A 354 2.91 -19.08 -7.58
N ALA A 355 2.41 -20.30 -7.36
CA ALA A 355 1.09 -20.71 -7.81
C ALA A 355 -0.05 -19.81 -7.27
N CYS A 356 0.13 -19.20 -6.10
CA CYS A 356 -0.83 -18.26 -5.51
C CYS A 356 -0.85 -16.90 -6.23
N TYR A 357 0.29 -16.44 -6.76
CA TYR A 357 0.47 -15.08 -7.27
C TYR A 357 0.73 -14.98 -8.78
N GLN A 358 1.07 -16.07 -9.48
CA GLN A 358 1.53 -16.04 -10.88
C GLN A 358 0.56 -15.38 -11.88
N SER A 359 -0.74 -15.40 -11.59
CA SER A 359 -1.77 -14.77 -12.43
C SER A 359 -2.02 -13.29 -12.10
N SER A 360 -1.34 -12.76 -11.08
CA SER A 360 -1.52 -11.37 -10.65
C SER A 360 -0.60 -10.38 -11.41
N GLY A 361 0.14 -10.87 -12.40
CA GLY A 361 1.08 -10.09 -13.23
C GLY A 361 2.53 -10.52 -13.02
N ASP A 362 3.45 -9.77 -13.63
CA ASP A 362 4.86 -10.18 -13.78
C ASP A 362 5.77 -9.77 -12.61
N TRP A 363 5.21 -9.32 -11.48
CA TRP A 363 5.98 -8.84 -10.33
C TRP A 363 6.64 -9.98 -9.51
N LEU A 364 6.19 -11.22 -9.73
CA LEU A 364 6.76 -12.44 -9.14
C LEU A 364 6.90 -13.52 -10.22
N GLN A 365 8.11 -14.05 -10.43
CA GLN A 365 8.40 -14.99 -11.50
C GLN A 365 9.17 -16.20 -10.99
N TRP A 366 9.10 -17.32 -11.70
CA TRP A 366 10.01 -18.46 -11.50
C TRP A 366 11.36 -18.15 -12.16
N THR A 367 12.46 -18.63 -11.57
CA THR A 367 13.79 -18.52 -12.19
C THR A 367 14.57 -19.82 -12.04
N SER A 368 15.17 -20.30 -13.14
CA SER A 368 16.04 -21.47 -13.16
C SER A 368 17.48 -21.08 -12.79
N PRO A 369 18.34 -22.04 -12.39
CA PRO A 369 19.77 -21.77 -12.15
C PRO A 369 20.47 -21.01 -13.29
N GLU A 370 20.16 -21.36 -14.54
CA GLU A 370 20.73 -20.72 -15.74
C GLU A 370 20.24 -19.29 -15.88
N ALA A 371 18.96 -19.05 -15.62
CA ALA A 371 18.38 -17.70 -15.61
C ALA A 371 18.97 -16.85 -14.48
N VAL A 372 19.21 -17.42 -13.28
CA VAL A 372 19.92 -16.72 -12.20
C VAL A 372 21.34 -16.35 -12.64
N ALA A 373 22.08 -17.25 -13.30
CA ALA A 373 23.41 -16.95 -13.81
C ALA A 373 23.40 -15.80 -14.84
N ALA A 374 22.36 -15.73 -15.69
CA ALA A 374 22.18 -14.62 -16.63
C ALA A 374 21.83 -13.30 -15.92
N LEU A 375 20.97 -13.34 -14.91
CA LEU A 375 20.56 -12.15 -14.15
C LEU A 375 21.68 -11.63 -13.24
N ALA A 376 22.24 -12.50 -12.40
CA ALA A 376 23.21 -12.17 -11.35
C ALA A 376 24.67 -12.14 -11.83
N GLY A 377 25.04 -12.96 -12.82
CA GLY A 377 26.43 -13.20 -13.24
C GLY A 377 26.78 -14.69 -13.17
N SER A 378 27.63 -15.18 -14.08
CA SER A 378 27.85 -16.62 -14.32
C SER A 378 28.34 -17.39 -13.09
N GLN A 379 29.23 -16.78 -12.30
CA GLN A 379 29.75 -17.29 -11.03
C GLN A 379 28.73 -17.28 -9.86
N TRP A 380 27.57 -16.64 -10.05
CA TRP A 380 26.48 -16.56 -9.08
C TRP A 380 25.37 -17.59 -9.36
N ARG A 381 25.65 -18.58 -10.21
CA ARG A 381 24.75 -19.71 -10.47
C ARG A 381 24.50 -20.51 -9.18
N PRO A 382 23.25 -20.68 -8.75
CA PRO A 382 22.87 -21.54 -7.63
C PRO A 382 22.68 -22.99 -8.09
N ASP A 383 22.53 -23.93 -7.15
CA ASP A 383 22.21 -25.33 -7.43
C ASP A 383 20.70 -25.59 -7.59
N SER A 384 19.87 -24.58 -7.38
CA SER A 384 18.40 -24.71 -7.36
C SER A 384 17.71 -23.51 -7.98
N ALA A 385 16.51 -23.76 -8.51
CA ALA A 385 15.61 -22.71 -8.95
C ALA A 385 15.07 -21.89 -7.76
N GLY A 386 14.44 -20.75 -8.05
CA GLY A 386 13.89 -19.87 -7.02
C GLY A 386 12.82 -18.91 -7.55
N LEU A 387 12.46 -17.93 -6.72
CA LEU A 387 11.54 -16.85 -7.08
C LEU A 387 12.30 -15.59 -7.43
N TRP A 388 11.92 -14.94 -8.52
CA TRP A 388 12.46 -13.69 -8.98
C TRP A 388 11.46 -12.56 -8.75
N PHE A 389 11.92 -11.47 -8.12
CA PHE A 389 11.19 -10.23 -7.89
C PHE A 389 11.87 -9.12 -8.70
N PRO A 390 11.46 -8.88 -9.96
CA PRO A 390 12.21 -8.04 -10.90
C PRO A 390 12.42 -6.61 -10.43
N SER A 391 11.42 -6.04 -9.77
CA SER A 391 11.42 -4.63 -9.35
C SER A 391 11.85 -4.42 -7.90
N ALA A 392 12.17 -5.48 -7.16
CA ALA A 392 12.54 -5.37 -5.75
C ALA A 392 13.95 -4.76 -5.59
N PRO A 393 14.11 -3.69 -4.80
CA PRO A 393 15.40 -3.04 -4.66
C PRO A 393 16.24 -3.58 -3.50
N VAL A 394 17.54 -3.30 -3.57
CA VAL A 394 18.40 -3.18 -2.39
C VAL A 394 18.35 -1.74 -1.91
N VAL A 395 18.24 -1.58 -0.59
CA VAL A 395 18.04 -0.28 0.06
C VAL A 395 19.15 -0.02 1.08
N ASP A 396 19.78 1.13 0.93
CA ASP A 396 20.56 1.80 1.96
C ASP A 396 19.60 2.51 2.92
N LEU A 397 19.25 1.84 4.03
CA LEU A 397 18.21 2.36 4.92
C LEU A 397 18.60 3.68 5.57
N ALA A 398 19.89 3.93 5.81
CA ALA A 398 20.34 5.17 6.41
C ALA A 398 20.11 6.37 5.47
N ARG A 399 20.45 6.20 4.17
CA ARG A 399 20.16 7.20 3.15
C ARG A 399 18.67 7.41 2.95
N LEU A 400 17.90 6.34 2.84
CA LEU A 400 16.45 6.43 2.70
C LEU A 400 15.80 7.13 3.91
N CYS A 401 16.24 6.83 5.14
CA CYS A 401 15.75 7.51 6.34
C CYS A 401 16.09 9.01 6.32
N THR A 402 17.25 9.38 5.81
CA THR A 402 17.68 10.78 5.66
C THR A 402 16.80 11.51 4.64
N ASP A 403 16.59 10.93 3.45
CA ASP A 403 15.66 11.45 2.42
C ASP A 403 14.24 11.65 2.98
N LEU A 404 13.74 10.66 3.72
CA LEU A 404 12.40 10.73 4.30
C LEU A 404 12.30 11.80 5.40
N ALA A 405 13.31 11.91 6.26
CA ALA A 405 13.34 12.86 7.37
C ALA A 405 13.44 14.33 6.93
N THR A 406 13.88 14.60 5.70
CA THR A 406 13.96 15.95 5.12
C THR A 406 12.69 16.36 4.35
N THR A 407 11.65 15.52 4.36
CA THR A 407 10.36 15.87 3.74
C THR A 407 9.82 17.19 4.34
N PRO A 408 9.39 18.16 3.51
CA PRO A 408 8.80 19.41 3.99
C PRO A 408 7.65 19.17 4.97
N GLY A 409 7.64 19.91 6.09
CA GLY A 409 6.68 19.73 7.18
C GLY A 409 7.20 18.88 8.36
N ILE A 410 8.38 18.27 8.22
CA ILE A 410 9.07 17.57 9.32
C ILE A 410 10.05 18.50 10.01
N GLN A 411 9.98 18.55 11.34
CA GLN A 411 10.98 19.14 12.24
C GLN A 411 11.71 18.01 12.98
N LEU A 412 12.93 17.70 12.54
CA LEU A 412 13.80 16.76 13.24
C LEU A 412 14.39 17.43 14.50
N ALA A 413 14.22 16.79 15.65
CA ALA A 413 14.79 17.24 16.91
C ALA A 413 15.57 16.11 17.58
N PHE A 414 16.83 16.38 17.92
CA PHE A 414 17.66 15.43 18.65
C PHE A 414 17.34 15.47 20.14
N SER A 415 16.24 14.83 20.51
CA SER A 415 15.63 14.88 21.83
C SER A 415 14.65 13.72 22.01
N ASP A 416 14.41 13.32 23.26
CA ASP A 416 13.33 12.44 23.69
C ASP A 416 12.17 13.19 24.38
N ARG A 417 12.22 14.53 24.42
CA ARG A 417 11.21 15.35 25.09
C ARG A 417 9.92 15.45 24.27
N VAL A 418 8.90 14.75 24.74
CA VAL A 418 7.54 14.74 24.19
C VAL A 418 6.69 15.89 24.74
N ASP A 419 5.81 16.44 23.90
CA ASP A 419 4.76 17.38 24.29
C ASP A 419 3.46 16.58 24.57
N PRO A 420 2.89 16.60 25.78
CA PRO A 420 1.69 15.83 26.10
C PRO A 420 0.45 16.26 25.32
N GLU A 421 0.41 17.48 24.77
CA GLU A 421 -0.73 18.01 24.01
C GLU A 421 -0.71 17.63 22.53
N VAL A 422 0.33 16.94 22.08
CA VAL A 422 0.51 16.52 20.68
C VAL A 422 0.42 14.99 20.57
N PRO A 423 -0.41 14.45 19.65
CA PRO A 423 -0.51 13.01 19.44
C PRO A 423 0.87 12.35 19.25
N LEU A 424 1.18 11.40 20.13
CA LEU A 424 2.47 10.69 20.15
C LEU A 424 2.39 9.36 19.40
N ILE A 425 3.38 9.13 18.54
CA ILE A 425 3.59 7.85 17.88
C ILE A 425 4.96 7.27 18.27
N TYR A 426 4.96 6.04 18.76
CA TYR A 426 6.18 5.31 19.09
C TYR A 426 6.67 4.47 17.90
N CYS A 427 7.85 4.82 17.41
CA CYS A 427 8.60 4.15 16.35
C CYS A 427 10.03 3.77 16.79
N ASN A 428 10.31 3.76 18.09
CA ASN A 428 11.64 3.64 18.69
C ASN A 428 12.06 2.19 19.05
N ALA A 429 11.48 1.18 18.40
CA ALA A 429 11.86 -0.22 18.54
C ALA A 429 11.96 -0.69 20.00
N ALA A 430 13.16 -1.02 20.48
CA ALA A 430 13.38 -1.54 21.83
C ALA A 430 13.10 -0.49 22.92
N GLY A 431 13.09 0.80 22.57
CA GLY A 431 12.70 1.88 23.46
C GLY A 431 11.23 1.85 23.89
N MET A 432 10.39 0.97 23.29
CA MET A 432 9.01 0.75 23.70
C MET A 432 8.87 -0.34 24.79
N ALA A 433 9.96 -0.93 25.30
CA ALA A 433 9.89 -2.08 26.20
C ALA A 433 9.00 -1.86 27.45
N SER A 434 9.02 -0.67 28.06
CA SER A 434 8.16 -0.36 29.22
C SER A 434 6.68 -0.40 28.85
N LEU A 435 6.28 0.37 27.82
CA LEU A 435 4.89 0.41 27.34
C LEU A 435 4.41 -0.98 26.88
N ALA A 436 5.27 -1.73 26.18
CA ALA A 436 4.94 -3.10 25.80
C ALA A 436 4.71 -4.01 27.02
N GLY A 437 5.49 -3.84 28.08
CA GLY A 437 5.32 -4.57 29.34
C GLY A 437 4.00 -4.27 30.04
N GLU A 438 3.62 -2.99 30.14
CA GLU A 438 2.34 -2.52 30.70
C GLU A 438 1.13 -3.14 29.98
N HIS A 439 1.24 -3.35 28.67
CA HIS A 439 0.19 -3.95 27.85
C HIS A 439 0.39 -5.46 27.61
N HIS A 440 1.33 -6.12 28.30
CA HIS A 440 1.64 -7.55 28.17
C HIS A 440 1.94 -8.00 26.73
N ILE A 441 2.62 -7.16 25.95
CA ILE A 441 3.02 -7.42 24.58
C ILE A 441 4.39 -8.12 24.58
N PRO A 442 4.51 -9.35 24.05
CA PRO A 442 5.77 -10.11 24.07
C PRO A 442 6.72 -9.61 22.98
N LEU A 443 7.56 -8.64 23.33
CA LEU A 443 8.66 -8.15 22.50
C LEU A 443 9.95 -8.92 22.75
N HIS A 444 10.68 -9.20 21.68
CA HIS A 444 12.00 -9.82 21.70
C HIS A 444 12.98 -8.99 20.90
N THR A 445 14.15 -8.77 21.50
CA THR A 445 15.29 -8.13 20.85
C THR A 445 16.23 -9.21 20.33
N LEU A 446 16.65 -9.11 19.07
CA LEU A 446 17.48 -10.10 18.39
C LEU A 446 18.66 -9.42 17.73
N TRP A 447 19.85 -9.89 18.02
CA TRP A 447 21.07 -9.37 17.42
C TRP A 447 21.25 -9.91 16.00
N GLY A 448 21.93 -9.13 15.18
CA GLY A 448 22.35 -9.54 13.85
C GLY A 448 23.56 -8.75 13.39
N GLN A 449 24.41 -9.44 12.64
CA GLN A 449 25.58 -8.89 11.99
C GLN A 449 25.46 -9.05 10.48
N ALA A 450 25.88 -8.02 9.76
CA ALA A 450 26.13 -8.06 8.33
C ALA A 450 27.58 -7.64 8.06
N ASP A 451 28.22 -8.29 7.09
CA ASP A 451 29.61 -8.09 6.74
C ASP A 451 29.71 -7.45 5.36
N HIS A 452 30.53 -6.42 5.26
CA HIS A 452 30.79 -5.67 4.04
C HIS A 452 32.00 -6.25 3.35
N VAL A 453 31.86 -6.50 2.05
CA VAL A 453 32.90 -7.08 1.22
C VAL A 453 33.05 -6.29 -0.06
N VAL A 454 34.21 -6.38 -0.70
CA VAL A 454 34.45 -5.95 -2.08
C VAL A 454 34.56 -7.20 -2.94
N PHE A 455 33.82 -7.22 -4.04
CA PHE A 455 33.86 -8.28 -5.03
C PHE A 455 34.65 -7.82 -6.26
N PRO A 456 35.56 -8.66 -6.79
CA PRO A 456 36.12 -8.42 -8.12
C PRO A 456 35.04 -8.46 -9.22
N ASP A 457 34.03 -9.32 -9.05
CA ASP A 457 32.83 -9.38 -9.90
C ASP A 457 31.60 -9.56 -8.98
N PRO A 458 30.86 -8.49 -8.65
CA PRO A 458 29.70 -8.53 -7.76
C PRO A 458 28.48 -9.16 -8.45
N PRO A 459 27.50 -9.71 -7.71
CA PRO A 459 26.25 -10.10 -8.34
C PRO A 459 25.52 -8.84 -8.82
N ARG A 460 24.84 -8.89 -9.96
CA ARG A 460 24.01 -7.76 -10.43
C ARG A 460 22.68 -7.64 -9.72
N THR A 461 22.30 -8.64 -8.93
CA THR A 461 21.01 -8.72 -8.24
C THR A 461 21.17 -9.32 -6.86
N ALA A 462 20.25 -9.04 -5.94
CA ALA A 462 20.32 -9.59 -4.60
C ALA A 462 19.94 -11.07 -4.58
N LEU A 463 20.69 -11.87 -3.82
CA LEU A 463 20.43 -13.30 -3.63
C LEU A 463 20.06 -13.55 -2.16
N LEU A 464 18.89 -14.13 -1.93
CA LEU A 464 18.34 -14.43 -0.60
C LEU A 464 18.12 -15.94 -0.47
N GLY A 465 18.41 -16.52 0.69
CA GLY A 465 18.23 -17.95 0.98
C GLY A 465 18.57 -18.24 2.44
N ASP A 466 19.63 -19.01 2.67
CA ASP A 466 20.28 -19.07 3.99
C ASP A 466 21.10 -17.80 4.27
N GLY A 467 20.39 -16.71 4.54
CA GLY A 467 20.97 -15.36 4.58
C GLY A 467 20.76 -14.61 3.26
N TYR A 468 21.65 -13.69 2.95
CA TYR A 468 21.59 -12.81 1.79
C TYR A 468 22.98 -12.35 1.35
N VAL A 469 23.08 -12.04 0.05
CA VAL A 469 24.16 -11.28 -0.57
C VAL A 469 23.51 -10.12 -1.32
N LEU A 470 23.82 -8.89 -0.93
CA LEU A 470 23.26 -7.67 -1.52
C LEU A 470 24.35 -6.94 -2.31
N PRO A 471 24.13 -6.62 -3.59
CA PRO A 471 25.09 -5.85 -4.38
C PRO A 471 24.95 -4.34 -4.22
N ARG A 472 26.08 -3.62 -4.35
CA ARG A 472 26.21 -2.15 -4.33
C ARG A 472 27.43 -1.71 -5.16
N GLY A 473 27.32 -1.72 -6.48
CA GLY A 473 28.49 -1.55 -7.35
C GLY A 473 29.53 -2.65 -7.04
N GLU A 474 30.80 -2.29 -6.87
CA GLU A 474 31.87 -3.24 -6.48
C GLU A 474 31.78 -3.71 -5.02
N PHE A 475 30.98 -3.02 -4.19
CA PHE A 475 30.75 -3.40 -2.80
C PHE A 475 29.57 -4.36 -2.69
N GLY A 476 29.57 -5.17 -1.64
CA GLY A 476 28.42 -5.97 -1.28
C GLY A 476 28.30 -6.20 0.21
N VAL A 477 27.09 -6.59 0.61
CA VAL A 477 26.76 -6.89 2.00
C VAL A 477 26.32 -8.34 2.09
N VAL A 478 26.99 -9.10 2.94
CA VAL A 478 26.71 -10.51 3.20
C VAL A 478 26.14 -10.62 4.59
N GLY A 479 25.00 -11.27 4.73
CA GLY A 479 24.38 -11.36 6.03
C GLY A 479 23.20 -12.31 6.08
N SER A 480 22.42 -12.30 7.14
CA SER A 480 22.87 -11.80 8.44
C SER A 480 22.77 -12.93 9.44
N THR A 481 23.61 -12.90 10.46
CA THR A 481 23.39 -13.72 11.65
C THR A 481 22.05 -13.40 12.31
N TYR A 482 21.53 -14.39 13.04
CA TYR A 482 20.26 -14.32 13.75
C TYR A 482 20.45 -14.82 15.18
N GLU A 483 20.67 -13.88 16.08
CA GLU A 483 21.30 -14.15 17.36
C GLU A 483 20.35 -13.81 18.53
N TYR A 484 19.89 -14.83 19.27
CA TYR A 484 19.06 -14.62 20.48
C TYR A 484 19.86 -13.99 21.64
N SER A 485 21.17 -14.16 21.61
CA SER A 485 22.15 -13.47 22.45
C SER A 485 23.32 -13.11 21.55
N PRO A 486 23.98 -11.96 21.75
CA PRO A 486 25.04 -11.52 20.85
C PRO A 486 26.15 -12.56 20.79
N TRP A 487 26.48 -13.00 19.58
CA TRP A 487 27.61 -13.91 19.33
C TRP A 487 28.94 -13.16 19.41
N ASP A 488 30.04 -13.92 19.50
CA ASP A 488 31.36 -13.41 19.19
C ASP A 488 31.34 -12.81 17.77
N PRO A 489 31.77 -11.54 17.58
CA PRO A 489 31.70 -10.91 16.27
C PRO A 489 32.50 -11.65 15.18
N GLU A 490 33.62 -12.29 15.51
CA GLU A 490 34.45 -13.02 14.54
C GLU A 490 33.81 -14.33 14.12
N GLU A 491 33.17 -15.03 15.06
CA GLU A 491 32.31 -16.16 14.74
C GLU A 491 31.20 -15.74 13.76
N ALA A 492 30.50 -14.63 14.06
CA ALA A 492 29.47 -14.09 13.19
C ALA A 492 29.99 -13.73 11.79
N THR A 493 31.18 -13.12 11.70
CA THR A 493 31.82 -12.79 10.41
C THR A 493 32.12 -14.06 9.63
N ARG A 494 32.69 -15.09 10.28
CA ARG A 494 32.98 -16.38 9.65
C ARG A 494 31.71 -17.03 9.11
N THR A 495 30.62 -17.02 9.87
CA THR A 495 29.31 -17.55 9.46
C THR A 495 28.73 -16.76 8.27
N ASN A 496 28.87 -15.43 8.24
CA ASN A 496 28.45 -14.62 7.10
C ASN A 496 29.28 -14.91 5.86
N LEU A 497 30.60 -14.88 5.95
CA LEU A 497 31.48 -15.10 4.80
C LEU A 497 31.40 -16.52 4.23
N ALA A 498 31.08 -17.53 5.06
CA ALA A 498 30.85 -18.90 4.58
C ALA A 498 29.73 -18.99 3.52
N ARG A 499 28.79 -18.04 3.49
CA ARG A 499 27.70 -17.96 2.49
C ARG A 499 28.20 -17.62 1.08
N LEU A 500 29.41 -17.07 0.97
CA LEU A 500 30.04 -16.80 -0.32
C LEU A 500 30.67 -18.06 -0.94
N SER A 501 30.77 -19.15 -0.18
CA SER A 501 31.47 -20.37 -0.58
C SER A 501 32.92 -20.05 -1.01
N SER A 502 33.37 -20.53 -2.16
CA SER A 502 34.72 -20.30 -2.69
C SER A 502 34.88 -19.00 -3.50
N ARG A 503 33.88 -18.10 -3.49
CA ARG A 503 33.93 -16.86 -4.30
C ARG A 503 34.97 -15.90 -3.74
N THR A 504 35.80 -15.34 -4.64
CA THR A 504 36.81 -14.34 -4.29
C THR A 504 36.16 -13.08 -3.75
N HIS A 505 36.62 -12.62 -2.60
CA HIS A 505 36.13 -11.41 -1.95
C HIS A 505 37.21 -10.83 -1.04
N ILE A 506 37.09 -9.54 -0.74
CA ILE A 506 37.89 -8.87 0.29
C ILE A 506 36.92 -8.39 1.36
N TRP A 507 37.05 -8.95 2.57
CA TRP A 507 36.30 -8.44 3.72
C TRP A 507 36.83 -7.06 4.14
N THR A 508 35.91 -6.12 4.41
CA THR A 508 36.27 -4.74 4.75
C THR A 508 35.90 -4.37 6.18
N ARG A 509 34.64 -4.62 6.57
CA ARG A 509 34.13 -4.29 7.90
C ARG A 509 32.88 -5.11 8.22
N ARG A 510 32.49 -5.09 9.49
CA ARG A 510 31.19 -5.61 9.96
C ARG A 510 30.32 -4.48 10.50
N GLN A 511 29.00 -4.66 10.42
CA GLN A 511 28.01 -3.83 11.09
C GLN A 511 27.09 -4.72 11.92
N ARG A 512 26.71 -4.27 13.12
CA ARG A 512 25.87 -5.01 14.06
C ARG A 512 24.71 -4.14 14.54
N ALA A 513 23.53 -4.72 14.64
CA ALA A 513 22.36 -4.02 15.18
C ALA A 513 21.34 -5.02 15.76
N THR A 514 20.39 -4.49 16.52
CA THR A 514 19.29 -5.26 17.10
C THR A 514 17.98 -5.06 16.37
N ARG A 515 17.31 -6.15 16.03
CA ARG A 515 15.94 -6.16 15.54
C ARG A 515 15.00 -6.32 16.72
N VAL A 516 13.80 -5.76 16.59
CA VAL A 516 12.70 -6.04 17.52
C VAL A 516 11.63 -6.82 16.79
N THR A 517 11.17 -7.91 17.40
CA THR A 517 10.10 -8.76 16.88
C THR A 517 9.10 -9.06 17.98
N THR A 518 7.85 -9.25 17.60
CA THR A 518 6.84 -9.90 18.45
C THR A 518 6.98 -11.42 18.40
N ALA A 519 6.35 -12.12 19.35
CA ALA A 519 6.31 -13.58 19.37
C ALA A 519 5.71 -14.21 18.09
N ASP A 520 4.74 -13.54 17.45
CA ASP A 520 4.10 -14.00 16.21
C ASP A 520 4.79 -13.47 14.93
N ARG A 521 5.88 -12.72 15.08
CA ARG A 521 6.68 -12.12 13.99
C ARG A 521 5.89 -11.14 13.11
N MET A 522 4.74 -10.67 13.57
CA MET A 522 3.98 -9.59 12.92
C MET A 522 4.31 -8.25 13.58
N PRO A 523 4.38 -7.15 12.83
CA PRO A 523 4.63 -5.84 13.41
C PRO A 523 3.50 -5.42 14.37
N LEU A 524 3.76 -4.38 15.15
CA LEU A 524 2.79 -3.72 16.02
C LEU A 524 2.45 -2.37 15.39
N ILE A 525 1.26 -2.27 14.81
CA ILE A 525 0.85 -1.10 14.03
C ILE A 525 -0.59 -0.75 14.43
N GLY A 526 -0.80 0.48 14.89
CA GLY A 526 -2.12 1.00 15.24
C GLY A 526 -2.15 1.70 16.59
N LYS A 527 -3.33 1.81 17.18
CA LYS A 527 -3.53 2.46 18.48
C LYS A 527 -3.20 1.50 19.64
N LEU A 528 -2.58 2.02 20.69
CA LEU A 528 -2.28 1.32 21.95
C LEU A 528 -2.54 2.28 23.11
N GLY A 529 -3.67 2.12 23.81
CA GLY A 529 -4.11 3.12 24.78
C GLY A 529 -4.34 4.48 24.10
N ASP A 530 -3.72 5.54 24.62
CA ASP A 530 -3.84 6.90 24.08
C ASP A 530 -2.77 7.26 23.03
N VAL A 531 -1.86 6.33 22.73
CA VAL A 531 -0.76 6.55 21.79
C VAL A 531 -0.90 5.67 20.55
N TRP A 532 -0.13 6.01 19.52
CA TRP A 532 0.00 5.18 18.32
C TRP A 532 1.34 4.47 18.32
N VAL A 533 1.43 3.34 17.61
CA VAL A 533 2.65 2.57 17.49
C VAL A 533 2.85 2.09 16.05
N SER A 534 4.11 2.07 15.62
CA SER A 534 4.58 1.38 14.42
C SER A 534 5.97 0.83 14.69
N THR A 535 6.02 -0.42 15.17
CA THR A 535 7.26 -1.03 15.66
C THR A 535 7.30 -2.54 15.43
N ALA A 536 8.37 -3.18 15.89
CA ALA A 536 8.57 -4.63 15.87
C ALA A 536 8.51 -5.25 14.46
N HIS A 537 8.97 -4.50 13.45
CA HIS A 537 9.03 -4.92 12.05
C HIS A 537 10.05 -6.05 11.77
N GLY A 538 10.85 -6.46 12.76
CA GLY A 538 11.82 -7.54 12.63
C GLY A 538 12.83 -7.30 11.51
N SER A 539 13.07 -8.34 10.71
CA SER A 539 13.94 -8.28 9.52
C SER A 539 13.22 -7.76 8.26
N MET A 540 11.98 -7.29 8.40
CA MET A 540 11.10 -6.87 7.31
C MET A 540 10.82 -5.37 7.33
N GLY A 541 11.65 -4.59 8.04
CA GLY A 541 11.47 -3.14 8.18
C GLY A 541 11.47 -2.40 6.84
N ALA A 542 12.32 -2.81 5.90
CA ALA A 542 12.40 -2.19 4.56
C ALA A 542 11.11 -2.31 3.74
N THR A 543 10.23 -3.29 4.04
CA THR A 543 8.94 -3.45 3.35
C THR A 543 7.79 -2.99 4.23
N SER A 544 7.68 -3.56 5.43
CA SER A 544 6.50 -3.39 6.29
C SER A 544 6.39 -2.03 6.98
N ALA A 545 7.48 -1.27 7.10
CA ALA A 545 7.46 0.05 7.73
C ALA A 545 6.65 1.08 6.92
N HIS A 546 6.74 1.01 5.59
CA HIS A 546 6.06 1.96 4.70
C HIS A 546 4.54 1.76 4.70
N LEU A 547 4.07 0.50 4.55
CA LEU A 547 2.64 0.22 4.66
C LEU A 547 2.13 0.46 6.09
N GLY A 548 2.94 0.16 7.12
CA GLY A 548 2.59 0.46 8.50
C GLY A 548 2.41 1.96 8.75
N ALA A 549 3.28 2.79 8.17
CA ALA A 549 3.13 4.24 8.17
C ALA A 549 1.81 4.69 7.53
N ALA A 550 1.47 4.13 6.36
CA ALA A 550 0.21 4.43 5.68
C ALA A 550 -1.03 4.02 6.51
N VAL A 551 -0.97 2.89 7.22
CA VAL A 551 -2.03 2.45 8.14
C VAL A 551 -2.21 3.43 9.29
N VAL A 552 -1.13 3.79 10.01
CA VAL A 552 -1.22 4.75 11.14
C VAL A 552 -1.69 6.12 10.66
N GLN A 553 -1.14 6.62 9.54
CA GLN A 553 -1.58 7.87 8.92
C GLN A 553 -3.07 7.84 8.59
N SER A 554 -3.58 6.74 8.02
CA SER A 554 -5.00 6.61 7.70
C SER A 554 -5.86 6.68 8.95
N LEU A 555 -5.52 5.90 9.98
CA LEU A 555 -6.28 5.87 11.22
C LEU A 555 -6.28 7.23 11.93
N MET A 556 -5.15 7.95 11.93
CA MET A 556 -5.07 9.31 12.46
C MET A 556 -5.91 10.30 11.66
N MET A 557 -5.97 10.14 10.34
CA MET A 557 -6.74 11.00 9.45
C MET A 557 -8.21 10.63 9.31
N GLY A 558 -8.65 9.55 9.97
CA GLY A 558 -9.98 9.00 9.80
C GLY A 558 -10.21 8.39 8.40
N TRP A 559 -9.17 8.02 7.67
CA TRP A 559 -9.30 7.34 6.39
C TRP A 559 -9.38 5.83 6.59
N ALA A 560 -10.08 5.15 5.68
CA ALA A 560 -10.01 3.70 5.57
C ALA A 560 -8.55 3.28 5.37
N PRO A 561 -8.01 2.40 6.23
CA PRO A 561 -6.65 1.90 6.08
C PRO A 561 -6.47 1.15 4.76
N PRO A 562 -5.27 1.17 4.14
CA PRO A 562 -5.01 0.50 2.86
C PRO A 562 -4.82 -1.01 3.01
N VAL A 563 -5.57 -1.64 3.92
CA VAL A 563 -5.56 -3.08 4.23
C VAL A 563 -6.94 -3.47 4.75
N THR A 564 -7.28 -4.76 4.70
CA THR A 564 -8.57 -5.23 5.21
C THR A 564 -8.62 -5.25 6.74
N PRO A 565 -9.80 -5.23 7.39
CA PRO A 565 -9.93 -5.39 8.83
C PRO A 565 -9.30 -6.67 9.37
N GLU A 566 -9.34 -7.78 8.62
CA GLU A 566 -8.68 -9.03 9.01
C GLU A 566 -7.16 -8.86 9.06
N VAL A 567 -6.59 -8.06 8.15
CA VAL A 567 -5.17 -7.68 8.16
C VAL A 567 -4.86 -6.73 9.32
N LEU A 568 -5.73 -5.73 9.58
CA LEU A 568 -5.59 -4.86 10.75
C LEU A 568 -5.54 -5.66 12.04
N ASP A 569 -6.37 -6.69 12.17
CA ASP A 569 -6.42 -7.55 13.35
C ASP A 569 -5.11 -8.29 13.63
N VAL A 570 -4.36 -8.68 12.60
CA VAL A 570 -3.09 -9.40 12.78
C VAL A 570 -1.89 -8.48 13.08
N ILE A 571 -1.99 -7.18 12.78
CA ILE A 571 -0.94 -6.18 13.09
C ILE A 571 -1.28 -5.31 14.30
N ALA A 572 -2.55 -5.28 14.72
CA ALA A 572 -3.02 -4.47 15.84
C ALA A 572 -2.24 -4.79 17.14
N PRO A 573 -1.88 -3.79 17.96
CA PRO A 573 -1.18 -4.01 19.22
C PRO A 573 -1.97 -4.86 20.22
N GLU A 574 -3.27 -4.60 20.32
CA GLU A 574 -4.20 -5.26 21.23
C GLU A 574 -4.47 -6.74 20.91
N ARG A 575 -3.98 -7.25 19.77
CA ARG A 575 -4.24 -8.64 19.36
C ARG A 575 -3.80 -9.66 20.40
N PHE A 576 -2.75 -9.37 21.17
CA PHE A 576 -2.27 -10.25 22.23
C PHE A 576 -3.26 -10.34 23.39
N ALA A 577 -3.81 -9.21 23.83
CA ALA A 577 -4.87 -9.16 24.84
C ALA A 577 -6.12 -9.91 24.35
N ARG A 578 -6.57 -9.66 23.11
CA ARG A 578 -7.73 -10.37 22.51
C ARG A 578 -7.52 -11.88 22.46
N ARG A 579 -6.31 -12.34 22.10
CA ARG A 579 -5.96 -13.78 22.06
C ARG A 579 -5.91 -14.39 23.46
N ALA A 580 -5.38 -13.69 24.45
CA ALA A 580 -5.36 -14.15 25.84
C ALA A 580 -6.79 -14.32 26.39
N GLN A 581 -7.67 -13.33 26.18
CA GLN A 581 -9.08 -13.41 26.55
C GLN A 581 -9.81 -14.56 25.87
N LYS A 582 -9.58 -14.78 24.57
CA LYS A 582 -10.16 -15.92 23.83
C LYS A 582 -9.70 -17.27 24.37
N LYS A 583 -8.48 -17.39 24.88
CA LYS A 583 -8.00 -18.62 25.54
C LYS A 583 -8.70 -18.84 26.88
N LEU A 584 -8.84 -17.78 27.69
CA LEU A 584 -9.53 -17.87 28.98
C LEU A 584 -11.01 -18.24 28.87
N ARG A 585 -11.71 -17.83 27.80
CA ARG A 585 -13.11 -18.20 27.55
C ARG A 585 -13.32 -19.65 27.07
N LYS A 586 -12.25 -20.34 26.69
CA LYS A 586 -12.28 -21.74 26.21
C LYS A 586 -11.90 -22.75 27.29
N VAL A 587 -11.38 -22.26 28.42
CA VAL A 587 -11.15 -22.99 29.66
C VAL A 587 -12.38 -22.79 30.53
#